data_AF-X0UYF1-F1
#
_entry.id   AF-X0UYF1-F1
#
_cell.length_a   1.000
_cell.length_b   1.000
_cell.length_c   1.000
_cell.angle_alpha   90.00
_cell.angle_beta   90.00
_cell.angle_gamma   90.00
#
_symmetry.space_group_name_H-M   'P 1'
#
loop_
_entity.id
_entity.type
_entity.pdbx_description
1 polymer ?
#
loop_
_entity_poly.entity_id
_entity_poly.type
_entity_poly.pdbx_seq_one_letter_code
_entity_poly.pdbx_strand_id
1 'polypeptide(L)'
;MNLKRVMIFTALMFAAMAAIAVPFSLIQRSLILGGDQVPLWLTVGPVVAVTVAAGWVFFSLAAREPERPYEHAWAVWGVSMAIAFCISVLVIGVPIGYWLLNSIPFALALLVGVPLGRRHPKGAA
;
A
#
# COMPACT_ATOMS: atom_id res chain seq x y z
N MET A 1 -7.28 9.90 -18.37
CA MET A 1 -7.13 9.22 -17.06
C MET A 1 -8.51 8.88 -16.53
N ASN A 2 -8.78 7.61 -16.26
CA ASN A 2 -10.08 7.14 -15.79
C ASN A 2 -10.18 7.31 -14.26
N LEU A 3 -10.83 8.40 -13.80
CA LEU A 3 -10.91 8.75 -12.38
C LEU A 3 -11.62 7.68 -11.54
N LYS A 4 -12.69 7.09 -12.06
CA LYS A 4 -13.43 5.99 -11.39
C LYS A 4 -12.48 4.84 -11.05
N ARG A 5 -11.61 4.48 -11.98
CA ARG A 5 -10.62 3.42 -11.78
C ARG A 5 -9.58 3.79 -10.73
N VAL A 6 -9.03 5.02 -10.79
CA VAL A 6 -8.10 5.52 -9.77
C VAL A 6 -8.73 5.45 -8.38
N MET A 7 -9.97 5.91 -8.22
CA MET A 7 -10.66 5.86 -6.93
C MET A 7 -10.90 4.43 -6.44
N ILE A 8 -11.33 3.51 -7.30
CA ILE A 8 -11.51 2.09 -6.93
C ILE A 8 -10.19 1.47 -6.45
N PHE A 9 -9.10 1.67 -7.20
CA PHE A 9 -7.81 1.09 -6.82
C PHE A 9 -7.19 1.78 -5.60
N THR A 10 -7.46 3.06 -5.38
CA THR A 10 -7.13 3.77 -4.14
C THR A 10 -7.89 3.16 -2.95
N ALA A 11 -9.19 2.93 -3.09
CA ALA A 11 -9.99 2.28 -2.04
C ALA A 11 -9.50 0.84 -1.78
N LEU A 12 -9.16 0.08 -2.81
CA LEU A 12 -8.56 -1.25 -2.67
C LEU A 12 -7.21 -1.20 -1.96
N MET A 13 -6.37 -0.19 -2.25
CA MET A 13 -5.10 0.02 -1.56
C MET A 13 -5.34 0.19 -0.05
N PHE A 14 -6.25 1.08 0.33
CA PHE A 14 -6.60 1.28 1.75
C PHE A 14 -7.20 0.05 2.41
N ALA A 15 -8.10 -0.66 1.72
CA ALA A 15 -8.72 -1.87 2.24
C ALA A 15 -7.66 -2.96 2.50
N ALA A 16 -6.73 -3.15 1.56
CA ALA A 16 -5.64 -4.12 1.70
C ALA A 16 -4.69 -3.74 2.84
N MET A 17 -4.32 -2.45 2.93
CA MET A 17 -3.49 -1.94 4.01
C MET A 17 -4.15 -2.13 5.38
N ALA A 18 -5.44 -1.82 5.51
CA ALA A 18 -6.18 -1.99 6.75
C ALA A 18 -6.32 -3.46 7.15
N ALA A 19 -6.62 -4.34 6.20
CA ALA A 19 -6.74 -5.77 6.43
C ALA A 19 -5.44 -6.41 6.95
N ILE A 20 -4.29 -5.80 6.64
CA ILE A 20 -2.97 -6.23 7.15
C ILE A 20 -2.62 -5.50 8.44
N ALA A 21 -2.69 -4.17 8.46
CA ALA A 21 -2.20 -3.37 9.58
C ALA A 21 -3.01 -3.60 10.87
N VAL A 22 -4.34 -3.77 10.75
CA VAL A 22 -5.22 -3.91 11.93
C VAL A 22 -4.90 -5.18 12.73
N PRO A 23 -4.88 -6.40 12.15
CA PRO A 23 -4.55 -7.61 12.91
C PRO A 23 -3.17 -7.54 13.59
N PHE A 24 -2.14 -7.09 12.86
CA PHE A 24 -0.81 -6.98 13.43
C PHE A 24 -0.75 -5.98 14.60
N SER A 25 -1.43 -4.84 14.46
CA SER A 25 -1.50 -3.83 15.52
C SER A 25 -2.22 -4.35 16.76
N LEU A 26 -3.27 -5.16 16.59
CA LEU A 26 -4.00 -5.78 17.70
C LEU A 26 -3.12 -6.77 18.47
N ILE A 27 -2.39 -7.65 17.76
CA ILE A 27 -1.49 -8.62 18.38
C ILE A 27 -0.32 -7.92 19.07
N GLN A 28 0.29 -6.93 18.41
CA GLN A 28 1.37 -6.15 18.99
C GLN A 28 0.90 -5.44 20.27
N ARG A 29 -0.29 -4.84 20.24
CA ARG A 29 -0.86 -4.16 21.41
C ARG A 29 -1.17 -5.14 22.54
N SER A 30 -1.68 -6.34 22.26
CA SER A 30 -1.95 -7.33 23.31
C SER A 30 -0.67 -7.78 24.02
N LEU A 31 0.43 -7.97 23.27
CA LEU A 31 1.73 -8.33 23.85
C LEU A 31 2.30 -7.20 24.72
N ILE A 32 2.26 -5.96 24.24
CA ILE A 32 2.72 -4.80 25.01
C ILE A 32 1.93 -4.65 26.32
N LEU A 33 0.60 -4.79 26.27
CA LEU A 33 -0.25 -4.72 27.46
C LEU A 33 -0.02 -5.89 28.42
N GLY A 34 0.35 -7.06 27.90
CA GLY A 34 0.75 -8.23 28.69
C GLY A 34 2.14 -8.14 29.31
N GLY A 35 2.94 -7.14 28.95
CA GLY A 35 4.34 -7.02 29.37
C GLY A 35 5.30 -7.94 28.62
N ASP A 36 4.84 -8.58 27.54
CA ASP A 36 5.65 -9.46 26.71
C ASP A 36 6.53 -8.65 25.75
N GLN A 37 7.68 -9.21 25.38
CA GLN A 37 8.50 -8.66 24.30
C GLN A 37 7.78 -8.82 22.96
N VAL A 38 7.71 -7.75 22.18
CA VAL A 38 7.18 -7.79 20.80
C VAL A 38 8.20 -8.45 19.89
N PRO A 39 7.90 -9.62 19.28
CA PRO A 39 8.79 -10.25 18.33
C PRO A 39 9.04 -9.36 17.11
N LEU A 40 10.26 -9.39 16.58
CA LEU A 40 10.66 -8.59 15.41
C LEU A 40 9.74 -8.76 14.20
N TRP A 41 9.18 -9.97 14.01
CA TRP A 41 8.28 -10.25 12.89
C TRP A 41 6.96 -9.47 12.96
N LEU A 42 6.49 -9.07 14.16
CA LEU A 42 5.32 -8.19 14.29
C LEU A 42 5.63 -6.75 13.90
N THR A 43 6.91 -6.35 13.95
CA THR A 43 7.36 -5.02 13.54
C THR A 43 7.63 -4.95 12.04
N VAL A 44 8.28 -5.97 11.47
CA VAL A 44 8.71 -5.99 10.06
C VAL A 44 7.65 -6.61 9.14
N GLY A 45 6.91 -7.60 9.64
CA GLY A 45 5.87 -8.32 8.91
C GLY A 45 4.80 -7.43 8.27
N PRO A 46 4.23 -6.43 8.98
CA PRO A 46 3.25 -5.52 8.39
C PRO A 46 3.81 -4.76 7.19
N VAL A 47 5.05 -4.25 7.30
CA VAL A 47 5.70 -3.46 6.24
C VAL A 47 5.85 -4.32 4.98
N VAL A 48 6.35 -5.54 5.12
CA VAL A 48 6.52 -6.47 3.99
C VAL A 48 5.16 -6.85 3.39
N ALA A 49 4.20 -7.24 4.23
CA ALA A 49 2.88 -7.67 3.77
C ALA A 49 2.15 -6.54 3.04
N VAL A 50 2.17 -5.32 3.58
CA VAL A 50 1.57 -4.15 2.94
C VAL A 50 2.26 -3.82 1.61
N THR A 51 3.59 -3.94 1.54
CA THR A 51 4.35 -3.71 0.30
C THR A 51 3.94 -4.69 -0.80
N VAL A 52 3.81 -5.97 -0.45
CA VAL A 52 3.34 -7.02 -1.38
C VAL A 52 1.91 -6.73 -1.84
N ALA A 53 1.03 -6.35 -0.92
CA ALA A 53 -0.35 -6.01 -1.25
C ALA A 53 -0.45 -4.78 -2.17
N ALA A 54 0.36 -3.76 -1.93
CA ALA A 54 0.46 -2.60 -2.83
C ALA A 54 0.95 -3.01 -4.22
N GLY A 55 1.96 -3.88 -4.30
CA GLY A 55 2.46 -4.43 -5.56
C GLY A 55 1.36 -5.17 -6.32
N TRP A 56 0.55 -5.96 -5.63
CA TRP A 56 -0.60 -6.67 -6.20
C TRP A 56 -1.69 -5.71 -6.72
N VAL A 57 -1.95 -4.62 -6.00
CA VAL A 57 -2.88 -3.56 -6.42
C VAL A 57 -2.39 -2.90 -7.71
N PHE A 58 -1.10 -2.54 -7.80
CA PHE A 58 -0.51 -1.97 -9.02
C PHE A 58 -0.46 -2.95 -10.18
N PHE A 59 -0.14 -4.22 -9.92
CA PHE A 59 -0.24 -5.30 -10.89
C PHE A 59 -1.66 -5.41 -11.46
N SER A 60 -2.66 -5.47 -10.57
CA SER A 60 -4.07 -5.60 -10.95
C SER A 60 -4.58 -4.38 -11.72
N LEU A 61 -4.09 -3.19 -11.41
CA LEU A 61 -4.38 -1.96 -12.14
C LEU A 61 -3.79 -2.02 -13.55
N ALA A 62 -2.49 -2.32 -13.66
CA ALA A 62 -1.79 -2.37 -14.93
C ALA A 62 -2.29 -3.49 -15.85
N ALA A 63 -2.69 -4.63 -15.30
CA ALA A 63 -3.30 -5.73 -16.04
C ALA A 63 -4.66 -5.37 -16.64
N ARG A 64 -5.37 -4.38 -16.08
CA ARG A 64 -6.67 -3.94 -16.59
C ARG A 64 -6.57 -2.69 -17.47
N GLU A 65 -5.48 -1.92 -17.39
CA GLU A 65 -5.31 -0.61 -18.03
C GLU A 65 -4.14 -0.64 -19.04
N PRO A 66 -4.41 -0.96 -20.32
CA PRO A 66 -3.34 -1.16 -21.30
C PRO A 66 -2.69 0.14 -21.79
N GLU A 67 -3.44 1.25 -21.84
CA GLU A 67 -2.96 2.49 -22.48
C GLU A 67 -1.96 3.27 -21.61
N ARG A 68 -2.34 3.61 -20.37
CA ARG A 68 -1.55 4.52 -19.51
C ARG A 68 -1.39 3.98 -18.07
N PRO A 69 -0.85 2.76 -17.87
CA PRO A 69 -0.83 2.09 -16.56
C PRO A 69 0.03 2.82 -15.52
N TYR A 70 1.18 3.38 -15.92
CA TYR A 70 2.06 4.10 -15.00
C TYR A 70 1.42 5.37 -14.45
N GLU A 71 0.71 6.14 -15.28
CA GLU A 71 0.06 7.37 -14.83
C GLU A 71 -1.05 7.08 -13.83
N HIS A 72 -1.85 6.04 -14.09
CA HIS A 72 -2.88 5.61 -13.14
C HIS A 72 -2.26 5.08 -11.85
N ALA A 73 -1.14 4.33 -11.94
CA ALA A 73 -0.46 3.82 -10.76
C ALA A 73 0.14 4.94 -9.91
N TRP A 74 0.77 5.94 -10.53
CA TRP A 74 1.25 7.14 -9.85
C TRP A 74 0.12 7.95 -9.24
N ALA A 75 -1.04 8.06 -9.92
CA ALA A 75 -2.21 8.72 -9.36
C ALA A 75 -2.76 7.96 -8.14
N VAL A 76 -2.88 6.64 -8.21
CA VAL A 76 -3.30 5.80 -7.06
C VAL A 76 -2.32 5.96 -5.90
N TRP A 77 -1.01 5.83 -6.16
CA TRP A 77 0.01 6.02 -5.13
C TRP A 77 -0.04 7.42 -4.53
N GLY A 78 -0.07 8.46 -5.36
CA GLY A 78 -0.08 9.85 -4.91
C GLY A 78 -1.31 10.20 -4.07
N VAL A 79 -2.51 9.78 -4.50
CA VAL A 79 -3.74 9.99 -3.73
C VAL A 79 -3.71 9.20 -2.42
N SER A 80 -3.29 7.93 -2.44
CA SER A 80 -3.14 7.13 -1.23
C SER A 80 -2.14 7.75 -0.26
N MET A 81 -0.99 8.21 -0.74
CA MET A 81 0.03 8.87 0.07
C MET A 81 -0.47 10.20 0.64
N ALA A 82 -1.19 11.01 -0.13
CA ALA A 82 -1.74 12.28 0.35
C ALA A 82 -2.74 12.05 1.50
N ILE A 83 -3.67 11.09 1.33
CA ILE A 83 -4.63 10.75 2.38
C ILE A 83 -3.91 10.18 3.61
N ALA A 84 -2.97 9.25 3.41
CA ALA A 84 -2.19 8.66 4.50
C ALA A 84 -1.35 9.70 5.24
N PHE A 85 -0.78 10.68 4.53
CA PHE A 85 -0.04 11.80 5.13
C PHE A 85 -0.93 12.63 6.04
N CYS A 86 -2.12 13.02 5.56
CA CYS A 86 -3.07 13.79 6.37
C CYS A 86 -3.44 13.06 7.67
N ILE A 87 -3.64 11.75 7.61
CA ILE A 87 -4.00 10.96 8.79
C ILE A 87 -2.76 10.76 9.69
N SER A 88 -1.66 10.25 9.15
CA SER A 88 -0.52 9.85 9.96
C SER A 88 0.29 11.03 10.50
N VAL A 89 0.57 12.03 9.68
CA VAL A 89 1.44 13.14 10.07
C VAL A 89 0.64 14.25 10.74
N LEU A 90 -0.49 14.66 10.16
CA LEU A 90 -1.24 15.82 10.68
C LEU A 90 -2.16 15.46 11.86
N VAL A 91 -2.77 14.27 11.86
CA VAL A 91 -3.70 13.86 12.93
C VAL A 91 -3.00 13.04 14.01
N ILE A 92 -2.20 12.04 13.64
CA ILE A 92 -1.55 11.14 14.60
C ILE A 92 -0.20 11.69 15.11
N GLY A 93 0.43 12.61 14.38
CA GLY A 93 1.71 13.21 14.77
C GLY A 93 2.92 12.33 14.49
N VAL A 94 2.83 11.42 13.51
CA VAL A 94 3.97 10.59 13.08
C VAL A 94 5.08 11.49 12.50
N PRO A 95 6.35 11.32 12.92
CA PRO A 95 7.46 12.11 12.39
C PRO A 95 7.58 11.98 10.87
N ILE A 96 7.71 13.12 10.18
CA ILE A 96 7.70 13.15 8.70
C ILE A 96 8.84 12.33 8.08
N GLY A 97 10.03 12.30 8.70
CA GLY A 97 11.15 11.50 8.22
C GLY A 97 10.86 9.99 8.29
N TYR A 98 10.21 9.55 9.37
CA TYR A 98 9.77 8.16 9.50
C TYR A 98 8.70 7.82 8.46
N TRP A 99 7.74 8.72 8.24
CA TRP A 99 6.71 8.55 7.23
C TRP A 99 7.29 8.42 5.82
N LEU A 100 8.24 9.29 5.45
CA LEU A 100 8.90 9.26 4.15
C LEU A 100 9.67 7.96 3.91
N LEU A 101 10.43 7.48 4.90
CA LEU A 101 11.15 6.21 4.78
C LEU A 101 10.20 5.03 4.58
N ASN A 102 9.04 5.04 5.24
CA ASN A 102 8.02 4.01 5.06
C ASN A 102 7.28 4.09 3.71
N SER A 103 7.43 5.18 2.95
CA SER A 103 6.84 5.30 1.60
C SER A 103 7.70 4.64 0.52
N ILE A 104 9.00 4.44 0.76
CA ILE A 104 9.95 3.85 -0.21
C ILE A 104 9.51 2.47 -0.70
N PRO A 105 9.10 1.52 0.18
CA PRO A 105 8.63 0.21 -0.28
C PRO A 105 7.44 0.29 -1.25
N PHE A 106 6.55 1.27 -1.09
CA PHE A 106 5.42 1.45 -2.01
C PHE A 106 5.84 1.94 -3.38
N ALA A 107 6.85 2.82 -3.44
CA ALA A 107 7.43 3.24 -4.72
C ALA A 107 8.07 2.04 -5.44
N LEU A 108 8.80 1.19 -4.71
CA LEU A 108 9.34 -0.06 -5.26
C LEU A 108 8.23 -1.01 -5.74
N ALA A 109 7.15 -1.15 -4.96
CA ALA A 109 6.00 -1.96 -5.32
C ALA A 109 5.32 -1.47 -6.61
N LEU A 110 5.26 -0.16 -6.84
CA LEU A 110 4.79 0.42 -8.11
C LEU A 110 5.71 0.05 -9.27
N LEU A 111 7.02 0.22 -9.09
CA LEU A 111 8.03 -0.05 -10.11
C LEU A 111 8.11 -1.53 -10.51
N VAL A 112 7.71 -2.45 -9.63
CA VAL A 112 7.66 -3.89 -9.91
C VAL A 112 6.27 -4.33 -10.38
N GLY A 113 5.22 -3.91 -9.69
CA GLY A 113 3.84 -4.34 -9.96
C GLY A 113 3.35 -3.89 -11.33
N VAL A 114 3.64 -2.66 -11.75
CA VAL A 114 3.18 -2.15 -13.05
C VAL A 114 3.77 -2.92 -14.24
N PRO A 115 5.09 -3.12 -14.39
CA PRO A 115 5.64 -3.93 -15.48
C PRO A 115 5.09 -5.34 -15.53
N LEU A 116 4.94 -6.00 -14.38
CA LEU A 116 4.39 -7.35 -14.31
C LEU A 116 2.94 -7.38 -14.78
N GLY A 117 2.11 -6.43 -14.34
CA GLY A 117 0.71 -6.34 -14.75
C GLY A 117 0.56 -6.10 -16.25
N ARG A 118 1.42 -5.28 -16.85
CA ARG A 118 1.43 -5.03 -18.29
C ARG A 118 1.72 -6.27 -19.13
N ARG A 119 2.51 -7.22 -18.61
CA ARG A 119 2.83 -8.48 -19.29
C ARG A 119 1.70 -9.50 -19.22
N HIS A 120 0.74 -9.31 -18.32
CA HIS A 120 -0.39 -10.21 -18.11
C HIS A 120 -1.73 -9.46 -18.20
N PRO A 121 -2.07 -8.87 -19.37
CA PRO A 121 -3.33 -8.14 -19.53
C PRO A 121 -4.53 -9.09 -19.34
N LYS A 122 -5.50 -8.66 -18.52
CA LYS A 122 -6.78 -9.38 -18.38
C LYS A 122 -7.66 -9.06 -19.59
N GLY A 123 -8.05 -10.10 -20.34
CA GLY A 123 -8.94 -10.01 -21.51
C GLY A 123 -8.26 -10.19 -22.87
N ALA A 124 -7.02 -10.70 -22.92
CA ALA A 124 -6.31 -11.03 -24.17
C ALA A 124 -6.52 -12.49 -24.64
N ALA A 125 -7.62 -13.13 -24.22
CA ALA A 125 -8.07 -14.44 -24.69
C ALA A 125 -9.56 -14.35 -25.03
#